data_AF-A0A0F9YJD7-F1
#
_entry.id   AF-A0A0F9YJD7-F1
#
_cell.length_a   1.000
_cell.length_b   1.000
_cell.length_c   1.000
_cell.angle_alpha   90.00
_cell.angle_beta   90.00
_cell.angle_gamma   90.00
#
_symmetry.space_group_name_H-M   'P 1'
#
loop_
_entity.id
_entity.type
_entity.pdbx_description
1 polymer ?
#
loop_
_entity_poly.entity_id
_entity_poly.type
_entity_poly.pdbx_seq_one_letter_code
_entity_poly.pdbx_strand_id
1 'polypeptide(L)'
;MAKDNTDNSSNDIADTLERELSDEFGKAVSPSSKSSSVPANPKGATPVALPRRIAGGFLGVRDDLDERAREWRNMSRAIAQQRPLLETLEAERGALLETLVKTAEEAIADGKALTLLMESTKNGDVTGNLTERFDASVNTLEELAGVSTALTDNLLSLRSSWEQYFSLVLKGQEMQEGRRQD
;
A
#
# COMPACT_ATOMS: atom_id res chain seq x y z
N MET A 1 -34.38 -13.93 -11.15
CA MET A 1 -34.64 -12.49 -10.93
C MET A 1 -34.68 -12.24 -9.44
N ALA A 2 -33.58 -11.79 -8.85
CA ALA A 2 -33.53 -11.30 -7.47
C ALA A 2 -33.06 -9.84 -7.55
N LYS A 3 -33.90 -8.92 -7.06
CA LYS A 3 -33.65 -7.48 -7.07
C LYS A 3 -32.82 -7.09 -5.85
N ASP A 4 -31.85 -6.24 -6.12
CA ASP A 4 -31.02 -5.49 -5.17
C ASP A 4 -31.85 -4.84 -4.06
N ASN A 5 -31.31 -4.88 -2.85
CA ASN A 5 -31.80 -4.11 -1.71
C ASN A 5 -30.62 -3.58 -0.89
N THR A 6 -29.75 -2.82 -1.55
CA THR A 6 -28.46 -2.35 -1.02
C THR A 6 -28.30 -0.84 -1.04
N ASP A 7 -29.36 -0.07 -1.30
CA ASP A 7 -29.25 1.39 -1.47
C ASP A 7 -29.72 2.20 -0.26
N ASN A 8 -30.23 1.56 0.81
CA ASN A 8 -30.87 2.30 1.91
C ASN A 8 -30.00 2.54 3.16
N SER A 9 -28.77 2.02 3.21
CA SER A 9 -27.88 2.14 4.39
C SER A 9 -26.88 3.31 4.28
N SER A 10 -26.58 3.76 3.05
CA SER A 10 -25.55 4.78 2.81
C SER A 10 -26.04 6.22 3.08
N ASN A 11 -27.36 6.46 3.05
CA ASN A 11 -27.92 7.79 3.30
C ASN A 11 -28.02 8.11 4.80
N ASP A 12 -28.27 7.12 5.66
CA ASP A 12 -28.41 7.34 7.10
C ASP A 12 -27.10 7.79 7.77
N ILE A 13 -25.94 7.36 7.25
CA ILE A 13 -24.61 7.73 7.74
C ILE A 13 -24.22 9.15 7.28
N ALA A 14 -24.66 9.55 6.08
CA ALA A 14 -24.43 10.90 5.57
C ALA A 14 -25.22 11.94 6.38
N ASP A 15 -26.48 11.64 6.71
CA ASP A 15 -27.34 12.52 7.50
C ASP A 15 -26.89 12.63 8.97
N THR A 16 -26.23 11.61 9.53
CA THR A 16 -25.68 11.69 10.89
C THR A 16 -24.43 12.58 10.97
N LEU A 17 -23.57 12.55 9.96
CA LEU A 17 -22.35 13.37 9.92
C LEU A 17 -22.65 14.87 9.68
N GLU A 18 -23.67 15.18 8.88
CA GLU A 18 -24.07 16.58 8.62
C GLU A 18 -24.73 17.23 9.85
N ARG A 19 -25.40 16.43 10.66
CA ARG A 19 -26.01 16.85 11.92
C ARG A 19 -25.00 17.06 13.05
N GLU A 20 -23.94 16.25 13.13
CA GLU A 20 -22.85 16.47 14.11
C GLU A 20 -22.00 17.70 13.77
N LEU A 21 -21.77 17.99 12.48
CA LEU A 21 -21.01 19.18 12.07
C LEU A 21 -21.75 20.51 12.33
N SER A 22 -23.08 20.49 12.34
CA SER A 22 -23.90 21.69 12.56
C SER A 22 -24.02 22.07 14.04
N ASP A 23 -23.99 21.08 14.97
CA ASP A 23 -24.09 21.34 16.40
C ASP A 23 -22.78 21.85 17.03
N GLU A 24 -21.61 21.53 16.45
CA GLU A 24 -20.31 21.97 16.99
C GLU A 24 -19.90 23.41 16.61
N PHE A 25 -20.38 23.93 15.47
CA PHE A 25 -20.01 25.28 14.99
C PHE A 25 -21.01 26.38 15.37
N GLY A 26 -22.17 26.05 15.93
CA GLY A 26 -23.24 27.01 16.23
C GLY A 26 -23.13 27.75 17.58
N LYS A 27 -22.12 27.46 18.42
CA LYS A 27 -22.13 27.89 19.83
C LYS A 27 -20.87 28.64 20.28
N ALA A 28 -20.54 29.72 19.58
CA ALA A 28 -19.60 30.76 20.03
C ALA A 28 -19.93 32.04 19.23
N VAL A 29 -20.18 33.25 19.74
CA VAL A 29 -19.76 33.96 20.96
C VAL A 29 -20.73 35.13 21.18
N SER A 30 -21.31 35.26 22.37
CA SER A 30 -21.92 36.53 22.82
C SER A 30 -20.80 37.48 23.28
N PRO A 31 -20.69 38.73 22.79
CA PRO A 31 -19.70 39.67 23.29
C PRO A 31 -20.14 40.21 24.65
N SER A 32 -19.60 39.64 25.73
CA SER A 32 -19.70 40.20 27.08
C SER A 32 -18.66 41.31 27.24
N SER A 33 -19.10 42.55 27.00
CA SER A 33 -18.34 43.75 27.31
C SER A 33 -18.20 43.91 28.83
N LYS A 34 -17.16 43.32 29.42
CA LYS A 34 -16.68 43.68 30.76
C LYS A 34 -15.45 44.57 30.62
N SER A 35 -15.67 45.87 30.80
CA SER A 35 -14.60 46.85 31.02
C SER A 35 -13.83 46.49 32.29
N SER A 36 -12.64 45.91 32.12
CA SER A 36 -11.68 45.74 33.20
C SER A 36 -10.85 47.03 33.31
N SER A 37 -11.04 47.72 34.42
CA SER A 37 -10.25 48.89 34.84
C SER A 37 -8.80 48.49 35.09
N VAL A 38 -7.87 49.19 34.45
CA VAL A 38 -6.41 49.10 34.65
C VAL A 38 -6.04 49.61 36.05
N PRO A 39 -5.38 48.83 36.92
CA PRO A 39 -4.60 49.40 38.01
C PRO A 39 -3.18 49.74 37.52
N ALA A 40 -2.71 50.93 37.89
CA ALA A 40 -1.37 51.40 37.60
C ALA A 40 -0.30 50.47 38.22
N ASN A 41 0.67 50.09 37.40
CA ASN A 41 1.74 49.15 37.73
C ASN A 41 2.86 49.82 38.57
N PRO A 42 3.30 49.25 39.71
CA PRO A 42 4.55 49.63 40.35
C PRO A 42 5.75 49.02 39.60
N LYS A 43 6.81 49.82 39.47
CA LYS A 43 8.07 49.50 38.79
C LYS A 43 8.68 48.19 39.33
N GLY A 44 8.87 47.19 38.46
CA GLY A 44 9.61 45.97 38.81
C GLY A 44 9.31 44.69 38.02
N ALA A 45 8.37 44.70 37.07
CA ALA A 45 8.02 43.49 36.33
C ALA A 45 9.03 43.20 35.19
N THR A 46 9.69 42.05 35.24
CA THR A 46 10.35 41.44 34.08
C THR A 46 9.37 41.40 32.91
N PRO A 47 9.78 41.78 31.69
CA PRO A 47 8.86 41.79 30.56
C PRO A 47 8.43 40.36 30.28
N VAL A 48 7.18 40.03 30.61
CA VAL A 48 6.50 38.83 30.12
C VAL A 48 6.49 38.97 28.60
N ALA A 49 7.35 38.20 27.93
CA ALA A 49 7.43 38.17 26.49
C ALA A 49 6.05 37.79 25.96
N LEU A 50 5.42 38.71 25.22
CA LEU A 50 4.24 38.41 24.43
C LEU A 50 4.56 37.20 23.53
N PRO A 51 3.60 36.28 23.32
CA PRO A 51 3.78 35.16 22.41
C PRO A 51 4.35 35.68 21.09
N ARG A 52 5.45 35.08 20.63
CA ARG A 52 6.11 35.48 19.39
C ARG A 52 5.06 35.56 18.28
N ARG A 53 5.01 36.68 17.56
CA ARG A 53 4.09 36.84 16.42
C ARG A 53 4.29 35.66 15.47
N ILE A 54 3.24 34.87 15.26
CA ILE A 54 3.23 33.80 14.25
C ILE A 54 3.46 34.48 12.90
N ALA A 55 4.49 34.07 12.16
CA ALA A 55 4.75 34.59 10.82
C ALA A 55 3.52 34.30 9.94
N GLY A 56 2.92 35.33 9.34
CA GLY A 56 1.67 35.20 8.55
C GLY A 56 0.35 35.17 9.36
N GLY A 57 0.40 35.16 10.70
CA GLY A 57 -0.79 35.13 11.55
C GLY A 57 -1.64 33.85 11.40
N PHE A 58 -2.90 33.89 11.85
CA PHE A 58 -3.83 32.76 11.73
C PHE A 58 -4.11 32.33 10.28
N LEU A 59 -3.91 33.22 9.31
CA LEU A 59 -4.10 32.91 7.89
C LEU A 59 -2.99 31.95 7.39
N GLY A 60 -1.73 32.20 7.76
CA GLY A 60 -0.61 31.31 7.42
C GLY A 60 -0.77 29.93 8.06
N VAL A 61 -1.26 29.86 9.30
CA VAL A 61 -1.55 28.58 9.98
C VAL A 61 -2.67 27.82 9.26
N ARG A 62 -3.71 28.52 8.79
CA ARG A 62 -4.81 27.89 8.03
C ARG A 62 -4.30 27.35 6.70
N ASP A 63 -3.53 28.14 5.95
CA ASP A 63 -3.04 27.73 4.64
C ASP A 63 -2.07 26.54 4.75
N ASP A 64 -1.19 26.52 5.77
CA ASP A 64 -0.33 25.38 6.11
C ASP A 64 -1.14 24.12 6.49
N LEU A 65 -2.19 24.29 7.29
CA LEU A 65 -3.09 23.19 7.66
C LEU A 65 -3.81 22.62 6.44
N ASP A 66 -4.27 23.48 5.53
CA ASP A 66 -4.95 23.07 4.31
C ASP A 66 -4.00 22.31 3.36
N GLU A 67 -2.76 22.80 3.21
CA GLU A 67 -1.73 22.12 2.43
C GLU A 67 -1.41 20.74 3.03
N ARG A 68 -1.09 20.68 4.32
CA ARG A 68 -0.81 19.41 5.02
C ARG A 68 -2.01 18.46 4.99
N ALA A 69 -3.23 18.96 5.10
CA ALA A 69 -4.44 18.15 5.01
C ALA A 69 -4.60 17.55 3.60
N ARG A 70 -4.24 18.28 2.53
CA ARG A 70 -4.23 17.75 1.16
C ARG A 70 -3.17 16.67 1.00
N GLU A 71 -1.95 16.93 1.47
CA GLU A 71 -0.87 15.95 1.44
C GLU A 71 -1.24 14.65 2.16
N TRP A 72 -1.85 14.76 3.35
CA TRP A 72 -2.27 13.62 4.14
C TRP A 72 -3.36 12.81 3.45
N ARG A 73 -4.37 13.47 2.86
CA ARG A 73 -5.41 12.78 2.07
C ARG A 73 -4.83 12.07 0.85
N ASN A 74 -3.91 12.72 0.13
CA ASN A 74 -3.28 12.13 -1.05
C ASN A 74 -2.46 10.89 -0.68
N MET A 75 -1.70 10.97 0.42
CA MET A 75 -0.91 9.84 0.91
C MET A 75 -1.78 8.69 1.40
N SER A 76 -2.82 8.98 2.19
CA SER A 76 -3.78 7.97 2.66
C SER A 76 -4.43 7.24 1.47
N ARG A 77 -4.83 7.98 0.44
CA ARG A 77 -5.36 7.40 -0.80
C ARG A 77 -4.31 6.53 -1.52
N ALA A 78 -3.07 6.99 -1.63
CA ALA A 78 -2.00 6.23 -2.27
C ALA A 78 -1.70 4.92 -1.54
N ILE A 79 -1.65 4.94 -0.19
CA ILE A 79 -1.48 3.73 0.63
C ILE A 79 -2.64 2.75 0.42
N ALA A 80 -3.87 3.26 0.40
CA ALA A 80 -5.05 2.44 0.15
C ALA A 80 -5.06 1.80 -1.24
N GLN A 81 -4.49 2.48 -2.25
CA GLN A 81 -4.35 1.96 -3.61
C GLN A 81 -3.22 0.93 -3.77
N GLN A 82 -2.16 1.04 -2.97
CA GLN A 82 -1.01 0.11 -3.03
C GLN A 82 -1.30 -1.26 -2.40
N ARG A 83 -2.16 -1.32 -1.38
CA ARG A 83 -2.55 -2.57 -0.71
C ARG A 83 -3.08 -3.65 -1.66
N PRO A 84 -4.11 -3.41 -2.49
CA PRO A 84 -4.63 -4.43 -3.40
C PRO A 84 -3.58 -4.87 -4.43
N LEU A 85 -2.69 -3.97 -4.86
CA LEU A 85 -1.60 -4.35 -5.77
C LEU A 85 -0.64 -5.35 -5.10
N LEU A 86 -0.23 -5.10 -3.85
CA LEU A 86 0.61 -6.03 -3.10
C LEU A 86 -0.07 -7.39 -2.90
N GLU A 87 -1.35 -7.40 -2.53
CA GLU A 87 -2.12 -8.65 -2.37
C GLU A 87 -2.18 -9.45 -3.68
N THR A 88 -2.37 -8.78 -4.83
CA THR A 88 -2.38 -9.45 -6.14
C THR A 88 -1.02 -10.03 -6.51
N LEU A 89 0.07 -9.29 -6.27
CA LEU A 89 1.43 -9.76 -6.55
C LEU A 89 1.84 -10.93 -5.65
N GLU A 90 1.41 -10.92 -4.38
CA GLU A 90 1.64 -12.03 -3.44
C GLU A 90 0.85 -13.28 -3.83
N ALA A 91 -0.40 -13.13 -4.25
CA ALA A 91 -1.21 -14.24 -4.75
C ALA A 91 -0.62 -14.84 -6.03
N GLU A 92 -0.19 -13.99 -6.97
CA GLU A 92 0.49 -14.41 -8.19
C GLU A 92 1.80 -15.15 -7.90
N ARG A 93 2.60 -14.64 -6.96
CA ARG A 93 3.81 -15.33 -6.49
C ARG A 93 3.50 -16.73 -5.97
N GLY A 94 2.42 -16.87 -5.19
CA GLY A 94 1.97 -18.17 -4.69
C GLY A 94 1.66 -19.14 -5.82
N ALA A 95 0.88 -18.70 -6.81
CA ALA A 95 0.55 -19.51 -7.98
C ALA A 95 1.78 -19.87 -8.84
N LEU A 96 2.72 -18.93 -9.01
CA LEU A 96 3.98 -19.17 -9.72
C LEU A 96 4.87 -20.19 -9.01
N LEU A 97 4.94 -20.14 -7.68
CA LEU A 97 5.68 -21.14 -6.89
C LEU A 97 5.07 -22.54 -6.99
N GLU A 98 3.74 -22.65 -6.94
CA GLU A 98 3.04 -23.92 -7.14
C GLU A 98 3.32 -24.49 -8.54
N THR A 99 3.24 -23.64 -9.57
CA THR A 99 3.55 -24.01 -10.95
C THR A 99 5.02 -24.43 -11.11
N LEU A 100 5.94 -23.73 -10.45
CA LEU A 100 7.37 -24.06 -10.47
C LEU A 100 7.63 -25.44 -9.87
N VAL A 101 7.02 -25.76 -8.72
CA VAL A 101 7.15 -27.08 -8.10
C VAL A 101 6.66 -28.17 -9.05
N LYS A 102 5.48 -28.00 -9.64
CA LYS A 102 4.90 -28.97 -10.56
C LYS A 102 5.78 -29.19 -11.80
N THR A 103 6.16 -28.12 -12.49
CA THR A 103 7.02 -28.19 -13.70
C THR A 103 8.40 -28.75 -13.40
N ALA A 104 8.97 -28.47 -12.22
CA ALA A 104 10.24 -29.04 -11.80
C ALA A 104 10.14 -30.56 -11.58
N GLU A 105 9.05 -31.05 -10.98
CA GLU A 105 8.81 -32.48 -10.83
C GLU A 105 8.64 -33.18 -12.17
N GLU A 106 7.91 -32.57 -13.11
CA GLU A 106 7.73 -33.05 -14.48
C GLU A 106 9.08 -33.13 -15.22
N ALA A 107 9.90 -32.07 -15.17
CA ALA A 107 11.23 -32.05 -15.78
C ALA A 107 12.17 -33.12 -15.19
N ILE A 108 12.10 -33.36 -13.88
CA ILE A 108 12.86 -34.45 -13.23
C ILE A 108 12.38 -35.82 -13.71
N ALA A 109 11.07 -36.01 -13.85
CA ALA A 109 10.49 -37.26 -14.34
C ALA A 109 10.89 -37.53 -15.79
N ASP A 110 10.83 -36.53 -16.66
CA ASP A 110 11.24 -36.61 -18.06
C ASP A 110 12.74 -36.89 -18.19
N GLY A 111 13.58 -36.22 -17.40
CA GLY A 111 15.03 -36.47 -17.39
C GLY A 111 15.37 -37.91 -16.99
N LYS A 112 14.66 -38.48 -16.01
CA LYS A 112 14.81 -39.89 -15.63
C LYS A 112 14.35 -40.83 -16.76
N ALA A 113 13.21 -40.56 -17.37
CA ALA A 113 12.68 -41.36 -18.47
C ALA A 113 13.61 -41.34 -19.70
N LEU A 114 14.14 -40.16 -20.04
CA LEU A 114 15.10 -39.99 -21.12
C LEU A 114 16.39 -40.76 -20.84
N THR A 115 16.91 -40.70 -19.61
CA THR A 115 18.11 -41.44 -19.20
C THR A 115 17.92 -42.95 -19.37
N LEU A 116 16.79 -43.50 -18.91
CA LEU A 116 16.46 -44.92 -19.06
C LEU A 116 16.35 -45.33 -20.54
N LEU A 117 15.75 -44.48 -21.37
CA LEU A 117 15.59 -44.77 -22.79
C LEU A 117 16.93 -44.70 -23.55
N MET A 118 17.82 -43.79 -23.17
CA MET A 118 19.20 -43.75 -23.69
C MET A 118 19.99 -45.00 -23.30
N GLU A 119 19.85 -45.50 -22.08
CA GLU A 119 20.49 -46.74 -21.63
C GLU A 119 19.96 -47.98 -22.38
N SER A 120 18.64 -48.08 -22.58
CA SER A 120 18.01 -49.12 -23.39
C SER A 120 18.50 -49.08 -24.85
N THR A 121 18.54 -47.88 -25.46
CA THR A 121 19.05 -47.68 -26.81
C THR A 121 20.53 -48.08 -26.94
N LYS A 122 21.36 -47.73 -25.94
CA LYS A 122 22.77 -48.13 -25.88
C LYS A 122 22.95 -49.65 -25.82
N ASN A 123 22.01 -50.37 -25.21
CA ASN A 123 22.00 -51.83 -25.13
C ASN A 123 21.46 -52.50 -26.41
N GLY A 124 21.18 -51.72 -27.46
CA GLY A 124 20.71 -52.22 -28.76
C GLY A 124 19.18 -52.34 -28.88
N ASP A 125 18.43 -51.89 -27.89
CA ASP A 125 16.97 -51.86 -27.93
C ASP A 125 16.48 -50.51 -28.47
N VAL A 126 16.19 -50.46 -29.78
CA VAL A 126 15.76 -49.24 -30.49
C VAL A 126 14.22 -49.15 -30.57
N THR A 127 13.51 -49.82 -29.66
CA THR A 127 12.04 -49.85 -29.69
C THR A 127 11.38 -48.52 -29.29
N GLY A 128 12.12 -47.59 -28.68
CA GLY A 128 11.62 -46.30 -28.22
C GLY A 128 11.88 -45.14 -29.19
N ASN A 129 10.92 -44.21 -29.29
CA ASN A 129 11.11 -42.95 -30.01
C ASN A 129 11.90 -41.95 -29.13
N LEU A 130 13.24 -41.99 -29.24
CA LEU A 130 14.14 -41.10 -28.50
C LEU A 130 13.92 -39.63 -28.85
N THR A 131 13.61 -39.32 -30.11
CA THR A 131 13.39 -37.95 -30.57
C THR A 131 12.18 -37.32 -29.89
N GLU A 132 11.03 -38.02 -29.87
CA GLU A 132 9.83 -37.54 -29.17
C GLU A 132 10.08 -37.29 -27.68
N ARG A 133 10.87 -38.14 -27.02
CA ARG A 133 11.22 -37.97 -25.60
C ARG A 133 12.19 -36.83 -25.35
N PHE A 134 13.12 -36.62 -26.27
CA PHE A 134 14.02 -35.47 -26.21
C PHE A 134 13.22 -34.18 -26.37
N ASP A 135 12.33 -34.10 -27.36
CA ASP A 135 11.49 -32.93 -27.61
C ASP A 135 10.58 -32.63 -26.40
N ALA A 136 9.99 -33.67 -25.79
CA ALA A 136 9.20 -33.51 -24.56
C ALA A 136 10.04 -32.93 -23.41
N SER A 137 11.25 -33.45 -23.19
CA SER A 137 12.16 -32.94 -22.16
C SER A 137 12.62 -31.51 -22.43
N VAL A 138 12.80 -31.12 -23.69
CA VAL A 138 13.14 -29.74 -24.07
C VAL A 138 11.98 -28.82 -23.73
N ASN A 139 10.75 -29.20 -24.11
CA ASN A 139 9.56 -28.39 -23.83
C ASN A 139 9.34 -28.18 -22.32
N THR A 140 9.51 -29.22 -21.49
CA THR A 140 9.35 -29.07 -20.03
C THR A 140 10.44 -28.21 -19.40
N LEU A 141 11.67 -28.24 -19.94
CA LEU A 141 12.74 -27.32 -19.52
C LEU A 141 12.48 -25.88 -19.95
N GLU A 142 11.91 -25.66 -21.15
CA GLU A 142 11.50 -24.33 -21.60
C GLU A 142 10.37 -23.76 -20.74
N GLU A 143 9.37 -24.57 -20.39
CA GLU A 143 8.31 -24.20 -19.45
C GLU A 143 8.88 -23.84 -18.07
N LEU A 144 9.81 -24.65 -17.55
CA LEU A 144 10.48 -24.37 -16.28
C LEU A 144 11.24 -23.04 -16.32
N ALA A 145 11.94 -22.75 -17.42
CA ALA A 145 12.65 -21.49 -17.62
C ALA A 145 11.67 -20.30 -17.71
N GLY A 146 10.53 -20.49 -18.38
CA GLY A 146 9.45 -19.52 -18.47
C GLY A 146 8.88 -19.16 -17.10
N VAL A 147 8.54 -20.17 -16.29
CA VAL A 147 8.03 -19.97 -14.92
C VAL A 147 9.08 -19.29 -14.03
N SER A 148 10.35 -19.68 -14.15
CA SER A 148 11.44 -19.05 -13.39
C SER A 148 11.63 -17.57 -13.74
N THR A 149 11.48 -17.22 -15.02
CA THR A 149 11.56 -15.82 -15.48
C THR A 149 10.38 -15.02 -14.95
N ALA A 150 9.16 -15.53 -15.08
CA ALA A 150 7.95 -14.90 -14.56
C ALA A 150 8.02 -14.68 -13.03
N LEU A 151 8.54 -15.65 -12.28
CA LEU A 151 8.75 -15.52 -10.84
C LEU A 151 9.76 -14.41 -10.51
N THR A 152 10.83 -14.28 -11.30
CA THR A 152 11.82 -13.22 -11.10
C THR A 152 11.21 -11.83 -11.34
N ASP A 153 10.43 -11.68 -12.40
CA ASP A 153 9.74 -10.43 -12.72
C ASP A 153 8.70 -10.06 -11.65
N ASN A 154 7.94 -11.05 -11.17
CA ASN A 154 7.00 -10.86 -10.07
C ASN A 154 7.71 -10.43 -8.78
N LEU A 155 8.84 -11.07 -8.41
CA LEU A 155 9.61 -10.69 -7.22
C LEU A 155 10.18 -9.27 -7.30
N LEU A 156 10.65 -8.85 -8.49
CA LEU A 156 11.10 -7.48 -8.72
C LEU A 156 9.95 -6.47 -8.57
N SER A 157 8.79 -6.80 -9.13
CA SER A 157 7.57 -5.97 -9.04
C SER A 157 7.07 -5.87 -7.60
N LEU A 158 7.07 -6.98 -6.87
CA LEU A 158 6.68 -7.05 -5.46
C LEU A 158 7.62 -6.21 -4.60
N ARG A 159 8.95 -6.33 -4.82
CA ARG A 159 9.94 -5.50 -4.12
C ARG A 159 9.72 -4.01 -4.36
N SER A 160 9.58 -3.60 -5.62
CA SER A 160 9.35 -2.18 -5.95
C SER A 160 8.07 -1.65 -5.30
N SER A 161 7.00 -2.44 -5.32
CA SER A 161 5.72 -2.07 -4.71
C SER A 161 5.83 -1.94 -3.19
N TRP A 162 6.58 -2.84 -2.54
CA TRP A 162 6.87 -2.74 -1.10
C TRP A 162 7.71 -1.51 -0.76
N GLU A 163 8.73 -1.19 -1.55
CA GLU A 163 9.56 0.02 -1.36
C GLU A 163 8.71 1.30 -1.50
N GLN A 164 7.80 1.35 -2.47
CA GLN A 164 6.85 2.46 -2.63
C GLN A 164 5.89 2.57 -1.44
N TYR A 165 5.28 1.45 -1.03
CA TYR A 165 4.39 1.40 0.12
C TYR A 165 5.09 1.86 1.40
N PHE A 166 6.29 1.33 1.67
CA PHE A 166 7.08 1.68 2.83
C PHE A 166 7.47 3.17 2.83
N SER A 167 7.88 3.71 1.69
CA SER A 167 8.23 5.13 1.55
C SER A 167 7.02 6.04 1.86
N LEU A 168 5.82 5.65 1.44
CA LEU A 168 4.59 6.38 1.78
C LEU A 168 4.29 6.32 3.27
N VAL A 169 4.47 5.16 3.91
CA VAL A 169 4.26 4.99 5.34
C VAL A 169 5.25 5.83 6.15
N LEU A 170 6.55 5.81 5.79
CA LEU A 170 7.57 6.63 6.45
C LEU A 170 7.25 8.11 6.35
N LYS A 171 6.92 8.61 5.15
CA LYS A 171 6.52 10.01 4.97
C LYS A 171 5.30 10.36 5.85
N GLY A 172 4.38 9.43 6.02
CA GLY A 172 3.22 9.58 6.91
C GLY A 172 3.60 9.66 8.38
N GLN A 173 4.61 8.89 8.82
CA GLN A 173 5.14 8.94 10.19
C GLN A 173 5.89 10.24 10.44
N GLU A 174 6.75 10.68 9.54
CA GLU A 174 7.47 11.96 9.64
C GLU A 174 6.50 13.15 9.80
N MET A 175 5.40 13.17 9.03
CA MET A 175 4.35 14.17 9.17
C MET A 175 3.60 14.11 10.52
N GLN A 176 3.55 12.95 11.17
CA GLN A 176 2.96 12.80 12.51
C GLN A 176 3.94 13.22 13.60
N GLU A 177 5.21 12.90 13.46
CA GLU A 177 6.26 13.25 14.42
C GLU A 177 6.55 14.75 14.41
N GLY A 178 6.56 15.39 13.24
CA GLY A 178 6.63 16.85 13.13
C GLY A 178 5.51 17.56 13.89
N ARG A 179 4.32 16.93 14.02
CA ARG A 179 3.21 17.48 14.83
C ARG A 179 3.38 17.31 16.34
N ARG A 180 4.29 16.46 16.81
CA ARG A 180 4.52 16.23 18.25
C ARG A 180 5.63 17.10 18.82
N GLN A 181 6.48 17.69 17.97
CA GLN A 181 7.62 18.51 18.40
C GLN A 181 7.31 20.02 18.43
N ASP A 182 6.25 20.45 17.73
CA ASP A 182 5.68 21.82 17.76
C ASP A 182 4.64 21.98 18.87
#